data_AF-A0A8S9W2Y0-F1
#
_entry.id   AF-A0A8S9W2Y0-F1
#
_cell.length_a   1.000
_cell.length_b   1.000
_cell.length_c   1.000
_cell.angle_alpha   90.00
_cell.angle_beta   90.00
_cell.angle_gamma   90.00
#
_symmetry.space_group_name_H-M   'P 1'
#
loop_
_entity.id
_entity.type
_entity.pdbx_description
1 polymer ?
#
loop_
_entity_poly.entity_id
_entity_poly.type
_entity_poly.pdbx_seq_one_letter_code
_entity_poly.pdbx_strand_id
1 'polypeptide(L)' 'MLEIRAGVYVGDFSVKVRDMIWGNVKKGLEDGNAVMVWKAQNEAGYDFVTLGDNRRMPIDMDGVNLVSFLPNA' A
#
# COMPACT_ATOMS: atom_id res chain seq x y z
N MET A 1 0.39 -14.92 4.31
CA MET A 1 -0.70 -14.22 3.60
C MET A 1 -1.48 -15.25 2.81
N LEU A 2 -2.77 -14.98 2.58
CA LEU A 2 -3.60 -15.71 1.65
C LEU A 2 -3.80 -14.85 0.40
N GLU A 3 -3.53 -15.41 -0.77
CA GLU A 3 -3.83 -14.76 -2.05
C GLU A 3 -5.28 -15.04 -2.41
N ILE A 4 -6.12 -14.00 -2.41
CA ILE A 4 -7.57 -14.12 -2.67
C ILE A 4 -7.92 -13.83 -4.14
N ARG A 5 -7.02 -13.14 -4.85
CA ARG A 5 -7.01 -12.88 -6.29
C ARG A 5 -5.56 -12.70 -6.73
N ALA A 6 -5.29 -12.88 -8.02
CA ALA A 6 -3.97 -12.62 -8.59
C ALA A 6 -3.47 -11.23 -8.17
N GLY A 7 -2.35 -11.20 -7.45
CA GLY A 7 -1.74 -9.95 -6.96
C GLY A 7 -2.41 -9.31 -5.74
N VAL A 8 -3.43 -9.94 -5.14
CA VAL A 8 -4.14 -9.43 -3.95
C VAL A 8 -3.97 -10.40 -2.80
N TYR A 9 -3.23 -9.95 -1.79
CA TYR A 9 -2.87 -10.74 -0.62
C TYR A 9 -3.48 -10.13 0.65
N VAL A 10 -3.96 -11.00 1.54
CA VAL A 10 -4.55 -10.60 2.83
C VAL A 10 -3.90 -11.37 3.97
N GLY A 11 -3.73 -10.71 5.11
CA GLY A 11 -3.33 -11.32 6.37
C GLY A 11 -3.33 -10.32 7.51
N ASP A 12 -3.29 -10.83 8.73
CA ASP A 12 -3.18 -10.03 9.96
C ASP A 12 -1.78 -10.21 10.55
N PHE A 13 -1.03 -9.11 10.63
CA PHE A 13 0.39 -9.13 10.97
C PHE A 13 0.74 -7.99 11.93
N SER A 14 1.69 -8.26 12.82
CA SER A 14 2.29 -7.21 13.63
C SER A 14 3.06 -6.20 12.76
N VAL A 15 3.28 -5.00 13.29
CA VAL A 15 4.08 -3.94 12.64
C VAL A 15 5.43 -4.46 12.14
N LYS A 16 6.15 -5.23 12.97
CA LYS A 16 7.45 -5.82 12.60
C LYS A 16 7.37 -6.73 11.37
N VAL A 17 6.34 -7.59 11.31
CA VAL A 17 6.17 -8.53 10.20
C VAL A 17 5.71 -7.79 8.95
N ARG A 18 4.80 -6.83 9.08
CA ARG A 18 4.39 -5.93 7.99
C ARG A 18 5.58 -5.20 7.38
N ASP A 19 6.45 -4.62 8.20
CA ASP A 19 7.61 -3.86 7.74
C ASP A 19 8.64 -4.77 7.05
N MET A 20 8.80 -6.00 7.54
CA MET A 20 9.61 -7.04 6.88
C MET A 20 9.04 -7.43 5.50
N ILE A 21 7.73 -7.64 5.40
CA ILE A 21 7.04 -7.92 4.13
C ILE A 21 7.26 -6.75 3.16
N TRP A 22 7.06 -5.52 3.61
CA TRP A 22 7.23 -4.33 2.77
C TRP A 22 8.68 -4.16 2.29
N GLY A 23 9.66 -4.49 3.14
CA GLY A 23 11.07 -4.53 2.75
C GLY A 23 11.37 -5.54 1.65
N ASN A 24 10.71 -6.70 1.66
CA ASN A 24 10.85 -7.70 0.58
C ASN A 24 10.16 -7.25 -0.71
N VAL A 25 8.96 -6.67 -0.61
CA VAL A 25 8.26 -6.08 -1.77
C VAL A 25 9.15 -5.03 -2.43
N LYS A 26 9.74 -4.11 -1.65
CA LYS A 26 10.68 -3.10 -2.16
C LYS A 26 11.84 -3.67 -2.97
N LYS A 27 12.37 -4.83 -2.59
CA LYS A 27 13.51 -5.46 -3.26
C LYS A 27 13.13 -6.27 -4.49
N GLY A 28 11.91 -6.81 -4.53
CA GLY A 28 11.45 -7.73 -5.58
C GLY A 28 10.45 -7.14 -6.55
N LEU A 29 10.06 -5.86 -6.41
CA LEU A 29 9.02 -5.25 -7.25
C LEU A 29 9.50 -4.94 -8.67
N GLU A 30 10.79 -4.71 -8.86
CA GLU A 30 11.37 -4.26 -10.15
C GLU A 30 10.60 -3.03 -10.70
N ASP A 31 10.12 -3.08 -11.94
CA ASP A 31 9.35 -2.00 -12.58
C ASP A 31 7.83 -2.06 -12.31
N GLY A 32 7.42 -2.90 -11.36
CA GLY A 32 6.02 -3.04 -10.96
C GLY A 32 5.52 -1.91 -10.05
N ASN A 33 4.26 -2.02 -9.63
CA ASN A 33 3.70 -1.20 -8.56
C ASN A 33 3.02 -2.06 -7.49
N ALA A 34 2.99 -1.54 -6.26
CA ALA A 34 2.38 -2.22 -5.13
C ALA A 34 1.71 -1.21 -4.20
N VAL A 35 0.64 -1.68 -3.54
CA VAL A 35 -0.03 -0.96 -2.47
C VAL A 35 -0.13 -1.90 -1.27
N MET A 36 0.21 -1.39 -0.09
CA MET A 36 0.01 -2.10 1.18
C MET A 36 -0.92 -1.26 2.05
N VAL A 37 -1.96 -1.90 2.60
CA VAL A 37 -2.91 -1.29 3.53
C VAL A 37 -2.89 -2.08 4.84
N TRP A 38 -2.96 -1.40 5.99
CA TRP A 38 -3.05 -2.04 7.30
C TRP A 38 -3.96 -1.25 8.24
N LYS A 39 -4.42 -1.90 9.31
CA LYS A 39 -5.20 -1.25 10.37
C LYS A 39 -4.35 -0.24 11.14
N ALA A 40 -4.82 0.99 11.27
CA ALA A 40 -4.15 2.06 12.00
C ALA A 40 -5.08 2.69 13.04
N GLN A 41 -4.50 3.31 14.07
CA GLN A 41 -5.25 4.07 15.09
C GLN A 41 -5.38 5.54 14.66
N ASN A 42 -6.12 5.78 13.58
CA ASN A 42 -6.47 7.10 13.06
C ASN A 42 -7.97 7.13 12.71
N GLU A 43 -8.49 8.28 12.27
CA GLU A 43 -9.92 8.44 11.96
C GLU A 43 -10.42 7.53 10.84
N ALA A 44 -9.57 7.22 9.86
CA ALA A 44 -9.90 6.31 8.76
C ALA A 44 -9.94 4.82 9.19
N GLY A 45 -9.29 4.48 10.31
CA GLY A 45 -9.14 3.10 10.80
C GLY A 45 -8.10 2.28 10.04
N TYR A 46 -7.42 2.88 9.06
CA TYR A 46 -6.37 2.26 8.24
C TYR A 46 -5.35 3.28 7.80
N ASP A 47 -4.20 2.78 7.33
CA ASP A 47 -3.20 3.56 6.63
C ASP A 47 -2.60 2.72 5.51
N PHE A 48 -1.96 3.36 4.55
CA PHE A 48 -1.43 2.70 3.37
C PHE A 48 -0.16 3.35 2.84
N VAL A 49 0.63 2.55 2.13
CA VAL A 49 1.77 3.04 1.33
C VAL A 49 1.71 2.45 -0.07
N THR A 50 2.25 3.20 -1.01
CA THR A 50 2.43 2.78 -2.40
C THR A 50 3.91 2.65 -2.74
N LEU A 51 4.20 1.88 -3.77
CA LEU A 51 5.52 1.75 -4.37
C LEU A 51 5.40 1.60 -5.87
N GLY A 52 6.34 2.17 -6.62
CA GLY A 52 6.33 2.17 -8.08
C GLY A 52 5.35 3.19 -8.67
N ASP A 53 5.45 3.37 -9.98
CA ASP A 53 4.61 4.32 -10.71
C ASP A 53 3.20 3.76 -10.93
N ASN A 54 2.20 4.58 -10.59
CA ASN A 54 0.80 4.29 -10.84
C ASN A 54 0.04 5.60 -11.08
N ARG A 55 -1.10 5.51 -11.75
CA ARG A 55 -2.00 6.66 -11.90
C ARG A 55 -2.78 6.96 -10.62
N ARG A 56 -2.84 6.01 -9.69
CA ARG A 56 -3.45 6.16 -8.37
C ARG A 56 -2.35 6.38 -7.34
N MET A 57 -2.07 7.65 -7.05
CA MET A 57 -1.01 8.04 -6.13
C MET A 57 -1.57 8.59 -4.83
N PRO A 58 -0.93 8.33 -3.68
CA PRO A 58 -1.33 8.91 -2.41
C PRO A 58 -1.19 10.43 -2.45
N ILE A 59 -2.16 11.13 -1.87
CA ILE A 59 -2.12 12.58 -1.66
C ILE A 59 -2.59 12.89 -0.24
N ASP A 60 -1.86 13.75 0.47
CA ASP A 60 -2.29 14.29 1.75
C ASP A 60 -3.26 15.46 1.52
N MET A 61 -4.43 15.38 2.14
CA MET A 61 -5.40 16.46 2.17
C MET A 61 -5.81 16.70 3.62
N ASP A 62 -5.27 17.78 4.21
CA ASP A 62 -5.52 18.17 5.59
C ASP A 62 -5.23 17.05 6.62
N GLY A 63 -4.14 16.30 6.42
CA GLY A 63 -3.73 15.21 7.30
C GLY A 63 -4.43 13.87 7.04
N VAL A 64 -5.23 13.78 5.97
CA VAL A 64 -5.88 12.54 5.52
C VAL A 64 -5.20 12.05 4.24
N ASN A 65 -4.70 10.81 4.27
CA ASN A 65 -4.19 10.15 3.08
C ASN A 65 -5.34 9.71 2.16
N LEU A 66 -5.43 10.31 0.98
CA LEU A 66 -6.39 9.99 -0.08
C LEU A 66 -5.66 9.50 -1.34
N VAL A 67 -6.42 9.16 -2.38
CA VAL A 67 -5.88 8.69 -3.66
C VAL A 67 -6.24 9.69 -4.77
N SER A 68 -5.22 10.30 -5.38
CA SER A 68 -5.37 11.08 -6.60
C SER A 68 -5.34 10.17 -7.82
N PHE A 69 -6.20 10.42 -8.81
CA PHE A 69 -6.20 9.71 -10.08
C PHE A 69 -5.68 10.62 -11.20
N LEU A 70 -4.43 10.40 -11.59
CA LEU A 70 -3.73 11.21 -12.57
C LEU A 70 -4.26 10.95 -14.00
N PRO A 71 -4.29 11.98 -14.87
CA PRO A 71 -4.63 11.82 -16.28
C PRO A 71 -3.64 10.88 -16.98
N ASN A 72 -4.04 10.35 -18.14
CA ASN A 72 -3.07 9.67 -19.01
C ASN A 72 -2.03 10.68 -19.48
N ALA A 73 -0.76 10.28 -19.48
CA ALA A 73 0.30 11.00 -20.18
C ALA A 73 0.05 10.96 -21.70
#